data_AF-A0A0G1XI23-F1
#
_entry.id   AF-A0A0G1XI23-F1
#
_cell.length_a   1.000
_cell.length_b   1.000
_cell.length_c   1.000
_cell.angle_alpha   90.00
_cell.angle_beta   90.00
_cell.angle_gamma   90.00
#
_symmetry.space_group_name_H-M   'P 1'
#
loop_
_entity.id
_entity.type
_entity.pdbx_description
1 polymer ?
#
loop_
_entity_poly.entity_id
_entity_poly.type
_entity_poly.pdbx_seq_one_letter_code
_entity_poly.pdbx_strand_id
1 'polypeptide(L)' 'MLKHQNPFVQMAAHAIAGSLLGLVAGLVLGLIIQGISGLLLPFEDIGDGPWQVAPFLGMGFGTFLGAILGGLVGMKR' A
#
# COMPACT_ATOMS: atom_id res chain seq x y z
N MET A 1 17.95 -10.97 28.91
CA MET A 1 17.52 -9.58 29.20
C MET A 1 16.70 -9.09 28.01
N LEU A 2 15.38 -9.22 28.08
CA LEU A 2 14.47 -8.68 27.08
C LEU A 2 14.59 -7.16 27.13
N LYS A 3 15.22 -6.55 26.11
CA LYS A 3 15.19 -5.09 25.94
C LYS A 3 13.72 -4.70 25.93
N HIS A 4 13.26 -3.99 26.95
CA HIS A 4 12.05 -3.19 26.86
C HIS A 4 12.26 -2.23 25.68
N GLN A 5 11.80 -2.62 24.50
CA GLN A 5 11.76 -1.72 23.37
C GLN A 5 10.76 -0.64 23.73
N ASN A 6 11.14 0.61 23.50
CA ASN A 6 10.25 1.73 23.74
C ASN A 6 8.96 1.48 22.96
N PRO A 7 7.77 1.53 23.59
CA PRO A 7 6.50 1.21 22.94
C PRO A 7 6.26 2.06 21.69
N PHE A 8 6.80 3.28 21.66
CA PHE A 8 6.78 4.12 20.45
C PHE A 8 7.59 3.52 19.30
N VAL A 9 8.79 3.00 19.59
CA VAL A 9 9.67 2.38 18.59
C VAL A 9 9.06 1.08 18.04
N GLN A 10 8.43 0.29 18.91
CA GLN A 10 7.72 -0.91 18.50
C GLN A 10 6.52 -0.58 17.60
N MET A 11 5.71 0.41 17.96
CA MET A 11 4.61 0.90 17.13
C MET A 11 5.10 1.41 15.77
N ALA A 12 6.14 2.25 15.77
CA ALA A 12 6.72 2.80 14.54
C ALA A 12 7.29 1.70 13.63
N ALA A 13 7.98 0.71 14.19
CA ALA A 13 8.51 -0.42 13.43
C ALA A 13 7.40 -1.24 12.76
N HIS A 14 6.29 -1.50 13.47
CA HIS A 14 5.15 -2.22 12.89
C HIS A 14 4.40 -1.37 11.86
N ALA A 15 4.30 -0.06 12.06
CA ALA A 15 3.74 0.85 11.06
C ALA A 15 4.57 0.89 9.77
N ILE A 16 5.91 0.92 9.87
CA ILE A 16 6.80 0.87 8.71
C ILE A 16 6.72 -0.49 8.00
N ALA A 17 6.71 -1.60 8.76
CA ALA A 17 6.54 -2.92 8.17
C ALA A 17 5.17 -3.07 7.48
N GLY A 18 4.12 -2.56 8.11
CA GLY A 18 2.79 -2.51 7.55
C GLY A 18 2.71 -1.64 6.30
N SER A 19 3.38 -0.48 6.28
CA SER A 19 3.39 0.42 5.11
C SER A 19 4.13 -0.21 3.92
N LEU A 20 5.24 -0.92 4.15
CA LEU A 20 5.95 -1.66 3.10
C LEU A 20 5.10 -2.80 2.53
N LEU A 21 4.44 -3.58 3.38
CA LEU A 21 3.51 -4.63 2.93
C LEU A 21 2.32 -4.04 2.18
N GLY A 22 1.78 -2.93 2.69
CA GLY A 22 0.68 -2.20 2.07
C GLY A 22 1.06 -1.62 0.71
N LEU A 23 2.29 -1.12 0.55
CA LEU A 23 2.82 -0.64 -0.72
C LEU A 23 2.84 -1.76 -1.77
N VAL A 24 3.38 -2.92 -1.41
CA VAL A 24 3.46 -4.07 -2.32
C VAL A 24 2.06 -4.60 -2.66
N ALA A 25 1.19 -4.77 -1.66
CA ALA A 25 -0.18 -5.21 -1.88
C ALA A 25 -0.98 -4.21 -2.74
N GLY A 26 -0.79 -2.92 -2.48
CA GLY A 26 -1.40 -1.82 -3.22
C GLY A 26 -0.92 -1.73 -4.67
N LEU A 27 0.37 -1.95 -4.90
CA LEU A 27 0.93 -2.05 -6.26
C LEU A 27 0.29 -3.21 -7.03
N VAL A 28 0.23 -4.40 -6.42
CA VAL A 28 -0.37 -5.59 -7.05
C VAL A 28 -1.83 -5.35 -7.37
N LEU A 29 -2.61 -4.79 -6.43
CA LEU A 29 -4.01 -4.41 -6.67
C LEU A 29 -4.15 -3.38 -7.79
N GLY A 30 -3.29 -2.35 -7.81
CA GLY A 30 -3.31 -1.33 -8.85
C GLY A 30 -3.01 -1.87 -10.24
N LEU A 31 -2.06 -2.81 -10.35
CA LEU A 31 -1.76 -3.52 -11.61
C LEU A 31 -2.93 -4.41 -12.07
N ILE A 32 -3.60 -5.08 -11.14
CA ILE A 32 -4.80 -5.88 -11.46
C ILE A 32 -5.92 -4.99 -11.99
N ILE A 33 -6.20 -3.87 -11.31
CA ILE A 33 -7.22 -2.90 -11.73
C ILE A 33 -6.88 -2.34 -13.11
N GLN A 34 -5.61 -1.99 -13.34
CA GLN A 34 -5.14 -1.53 -14.64
C GLN A 34 -5.42 -2.59 -15.73
N GLY A 35 -5.02 -3.85 -15.51
CA GLY A 35 -5.24 -4.93 -16.47
C GLY A 35 -6.72 -5.19 -16.78
N ILE A 36 -7.57 -5.15 -15.76
CA ILE A 36 -9.03 -5.31 -15.93
C ILE A 36 -9.64 -4.12 -16.68
N SER A 37 -9.23 -2.90 -16.33
CA SER A 37 -9.75 -1.68 -16.97
C SER A 37 -9.38 -1.61 -18.45
N GLY A 38 -8.18 -2.05 -18.83
CA GLY A 38 -7.76 -2.14 -20.23
C GLY A 38 -8.47 -3.24 -21.03
N LEU A 39 -9.04 -4.25 -20.36
CA LEU A 39 -9.81 -5.32 -21.01
C LEU A 39 -11.30 -4.96 -21.18
N LEU A 40 -11.86 -4.19 -20.24
CA LEU A 40 -13.29 -3.85 -20.22
C LEU A 40 -13.63 -2.55 -20.96
N LEU A 41 -12.69 -1.61 -21.05
CA LEU A 41 -12.90 -0.31 -21.68
C LEU A 41 -11.91 -0.18 -22.85
N PRO A 42 -12.38 -0.06 -24.10
CA PRO A 42 -11.51 0.20 -25.24
C PRO A 42 -11.02 1.65 -25.14
N PHE A 43 -9.98 1.87 -24.35
CA PHE A 43 -9.26 3.15 -24.30
C PHE A 43 -8.36 3.25 -25.54
N GLU A 44 -8.96 3.35 -26.73
CA GLU A 44 -8.22 3.41 -27.99
C GLU A 44 -7.63 4.82 -28.28
N ASP A 45 -8.09 5.89 -27.62
CA ASP A 45 -7.77 7.26 -28.08
C ASP A 45 -7.57 8.34 -26.99
N ILE A 46 -7.27 7.96 -25.74
CA ILE A 46 -6.85 8.97 -24.73
C ILE A 46 -5.34 8.90 -24.60
N GLY A 47 -4.65 9.75 -25.37
CA GLY A 47 -3.19 9.89 -25.38
C GLY A 47 -2.60 9.89 -23.98
N ASP A 48 -1.50 9.15 -23.80
CA ASP A 48 -0.84 8.93 -22.51
C ASP A 48 -1.84 8.77 -21.34
N GLY A 49 -2.76 7.81 -21.47
CA GLY A 49 -3.82 7.57 -20.49
C GLY A 49 -3.30 7.27 -19.06
N PRO A 50 -4.19 7.09 -18.07
CA PRO A 50 -3.83 6.93 -16.65
C PRO A 50 -3.19 5.57 -16.30
N TRP A 51 -2.35 5.02 -17.19
CA TRP A 51 -1.67 3.73 -17.03
C TRP A 51 -0.74 3.70 -15.82
N GLN A 52 -0.17 4.85 -15.43
CA GLN A 52 0.64 4.97 -14.22
C GLN A 52 -0.20 5.30 -12.97
N VAL A 53 -1.37 5.91 -13.15
CA VAL A 53 -2.16 6.49 -12.06
C VAL A 53 -2.77 5.41 -11.18
N ALA A 54 -3.31 4.34 -11.78
CA ALA A 54 -3.92 3.25 -11.01
C ALA A 54 -2.90 2.48 -10.14
N PRO A 55 -1.72 2.05 -10.65
CA PRO A 55 -0.66 1.49 -9.82
C PRO A 55 -0.15 2.46 -8.76
N PHE A 56 0.05 3.74 -9.11
CA PHE A 56 0.55 4.76 -8.18
C PHE A 56 -0.43 5.05 -7.04
N LEU A 57 -1.72 5.21 -7.34
CA LEU A 57 -2.77 5.36 -6.34
C LEU A 57 -2.91 4.11 -5.48
N GLY A 58 -2.82 2.92 -6.10
CA GLY A 58 -2.80 1.64 -5.39
C GLY A 58 -1.66 1.58 -4.37
N MET A 59 -0.44 1.93 -4.77
CA MET A 59 0.72 2.02 -3.88
C MET A 59 0.51 3.02 -2.75
N GLY A 60 0.09 4.26 -3.06
CA GLY A 60 -0.10 5.31 -2.07
C GLY A 60 -1.15 4.94 -1.03
N PHE A 61 -2.31 4.48 -1.49
CA PHE A 61 -3.41 4.05 -0.63
C PHE A 61 -3.06 2.80 0.19
N GLY A 62 -2.41 1.82 -0.44
CA GLY A 62 -1.95 0.61 0.23
C GLY A 62 -0.92 0.92 1.33
N THR A 63 0.06 1.78 1.05
CA THR A 63 1.06 2.22 2.03
C THR A 63 0.41 2.91 3.23
N PHE A 64 -0.57 3.78 2.97
CA PHE A 64 -1.32 4.49 4.00
C PHE A 64 -2.11 3.53 4.91
N LEU A 65 -2.92 2.64 4.32
CA LEU A 65 -3.68 1.64 5.07
C LEU A 65 -2.75 0.69 5.84
N GLY A 66 -1.69 0.24 5.19
CA GLY A 66 -0.68 -0.63 5.79
C GLY A 66 -0.01 0.02 7.00
N ALA A 67 0.32 1.32 6.92
CA ALA A 67 0.89 2.06 8.05
C ALA A 67 -0.06 2.16 9.23
N ILE A 68 -1.34 2.44 8.98
CA ILE A 68 -2.38 2.52 10.01
C ILE A 68 -2.57 1.17 10.69
N LEU A 69 -2.78 0.11 9.90
CA LEU A 69 -3.01 -1.24 10.42
C LEU A 69 -1.78 -1.76 11.17
N GLY A 70 -0.58 -1.53 10.62
CA GLY A 70 0.69 -1.86 11.27
C GLY A 70 0.88 -1.14 12.60
N GLY A 71 0.60 0.17 12.65
CA GLY A 71 0.64 0.96 13.88
C GLY A 71 -0.33 0.45 14.94
N LEU A 72 -1.58 0.15 14.56
CA LEU A 72 -2.58 -0.41 15.47
C LEU A 72 -2.18 -1.78 16.04
N VAL A 73 -1.54 -2.64 15.22
CA VAL A 73 -0.99 -3.93 15.71
C VAL A 73 0.18 -3.70 16.66
N GLY A 74 1.05 -2.74 16.35
CA GLY A 74 2.18 -2.37 17.19
C GLY A 74 1.79 -1.75 18.53
N MET A 75 0.60 -1.15 18.65
CA MET A 75 0.05 -0.67 19.93
C MET A 75 -0.51 -1.78 20.82
N LYS A 76 -0.90 -2.92 20.24
CA LYS A 76 -1.50 -4.05 20.97
C LYS A 76 -0.48 -5.05 21.51
N ARG A 77 0.78 -4.95 21.10
CA ARG A 77 1.90 -5.81 21.52
C ARG A 77 2.91 -5.02 22.33
#